data_AF-A0A140D5Q9-F1
#
_entry.id   AF-A0A140D5Q9-F1
#
_cell.length_a   1.000
_cell.length_b   1.000
_cell.length_c   1.000
_cell.angle_alpha   90.00
_cell.angle_beta   90.00
_cell.angle_gamma   90.00
#
_symmetry.space_group_name_H-M   'P 1'
#
loop_
_entity.id
_entity.type
_entity.pdbx_description
1 polymer ?
#
loop_
_entity_poly.entity_id
_entity_poly.type
_entity_poly.pdbx_seq_one_letter_code
_entity_poly.pdbx_strand_id
1 'polypeptide(L)'
;CPGHFGHIELSRAVYHVGFLNKVKKILESICVLCGKLKGSPHLDPRLEDAVKYIRDPKKRLAFVHDILKGKSVCEMDAPPEEGQEVDPEAHKGHGGCGHVQPQIRKEGLKLFMVYGKGKDEDGNPIQPDRKVLTATMAHTIFRKMQTEDLSILGLSETEAHPSWMILTVLPVPPPPVRPSIAVDGGAMRGEDDLTYKLAEIIRANASLRKFEEEGAPAHVIAEFETLLQWHTATYMDNDIA
;
A
#
# COMPACT_ATOMS: atom_id res chain seq x y z
N CYS A 1 -1.30 36.08 -8.65
CA CYS A 1 -0.20 35.12 -8.33
C CYS A 1 -0.86 33.74 -8.14
N PRO A 2 -0.42 32.69 -8.86
CA PRO A 2 -1.04 31.36 -8.79
C PRO A 2 -0.80 30.64 -7.44
N GLY A 3 0.15 31.12 -6.63
CA GLY A 3 0.55 30.47 -5.38
C GLY A 3 1.53 29.31 -5.59
N HIS A 4 2.23 28.94 -4.53
CA HIS A 4 3.23 27.86 -4.55
C HIS A 4 2.82 26.74 -3.59
N PHE A 5 2.94 25.49 -4.03
CA PHE A 5 2.70 24.34 -3.18
C PHE A 5 3.78 24.23 -2.09
N GLY A 6 3.33 23.92 -0.88
CA GLY A 6 4.20 23.48 0.20
C GLY A 6 4.22 21.95 0.30
N HIS A 7 4.98 21.44 1.27
CA HIS A 7 4.97 20.03 1.62
C HIS A 7 5.09 19.86 3.14
N ILE A 8 4.53 18.75 3.64
CA ILE A 8 4.70 18.30 5.02
C ILE A 8 5.31 16.89 4.97
N GLU A 9 6.47 16.72 5.59
CA GLU A 9 7.08 15.40 5.79
C GLU A 9 6.36 14.68 6.94
N LEU A 10 5.81 13.50 6.64
CA LEU A 10 5.13 12.69 7.64
C LEU A 10 6.15 11.82 8.39
N SER A 11 6.03 11.78 9.72
CA SER A 11 6.89 10.98 10.61
C SER A 11 6.73 9.48 10.36
N ARG A 12 5.50 9.05 10.04
CA ARG A 12 5.19 7.71 9.53
C ARG A 12 4.43 7.81 8.23
N ALA A 13 4.62 6.81 7.37
CA ALA A 13 3.87 6.73 6.13
C ALA A 13 2.38 6.49 6.42
N VAL A 14 1.51 7.00 5.56
CA VAL A 14 0.05 6.97 5.73
C VAL A 14 -0.60 6.45 4.44
N TYR A 15 -1.63 5.61 4.55
CA TYR A 15 -2.40 5.19 3.38
C TYR A 15 -3.22 6.35 2.81
N HIS A 16 -3.14 6.56 1.51
CA HIS A 16 -4.06 7.47 0.82
C HIS A 16 -5.45 6.82 0.74
N VAL A 17 -6.49 7.50 1.24
CA VAL A 17 -7.86 6.96 1.34
C VAL A 17 -8.41 6.48 -0.01
N GLY A 18 -8.26 7.28 -1.07
CA GLY A 18 -8.71 6.94 -2.43
C GLY A 18 -7.99 5.74 -3.07
N PHE A 19 -6.85 5.30 -2.54
CA PHE A 19 -6.08 4.18 -3.09
C PHE A 19 -6.07 2.94 -2.21
N LEU A 20 -6.64 2.99 -1.00
CA LEU A 20 -6.58 1.89 -0.03
C LEU A 20 -7.07 0.55 -0.61
N ASN A 21 -8.13 0.56 -1.41
CA ASN A 21 -8.64 -0.64 -2.08
C ASN A 21 -7.69 -1.16 -3.17
N LYS A 22 -7.00 -0.27 -3.91
CA LYS A 22 -5.99 -0.67 -4.91
C LYS A 22 -4.74 -1.22 -4.24
N VAL A 23 -4.25 -0.54 -3.20
CA VAL A 23 -3.13 -0.98 -2.36
C VAL A 23 -3.39 -2.40 -1.86
N LYS A 24 -4.57 -2.67 -1.31
CA LYS A 24 -4.98 -4.02 -0.90
C LYS A 24 -4.87 -5.05 -2.04
N LYS A 25 -5.43 -4.75 -3.22
CA LYS A 25 -5.39 -5.68 -4.37
C LYS A 25 -3.96 -5.97 -4.84
N ILE A 26 -3.11 -4.94 -4.88
CA ILE A 26 -1.70 -5.10 -5.28
C ILE A 26 -0.96 -5.94 -4.25
N LEU A 27 -1.12 -5.66 -2.96
CA LEU A 27 -0.52 -6.45 -1.88
C LEU A 27 -1.00 -7.91 -1.87
N GLU A 28 -2.25 -8.19 -2.27
CA GLU A 28 -2.75 -9.56 -2.42
C GLU A 28 -2.12 -10.30 -3.61
N SER A 29 -1.62 -9.55 -4.61
CA SER A 29 -1.04 -10.08 -5.84
C SER A 29 0.48 -10.32 -5.75
N ILE A 30 1.16 -9.69 -4.79
CA ILE A 30 2.63 -9.76 -4.62
C ILE A 30 3.03 -10.46 -3.32
N CYS A 31 4.25 -10.96 -3.28
CA CYS A 31 4.85 -11.54 -2.09
C CYS A 31 5.14 -10.47 -1.05
N VAL A 32 4.58 -10.61 0.15
CA VAL A 32 4.77 -9.64 1.26
C VAL A 32 6.21 -9.58 1.80
N LEU A 33 7.08 -10.51 1.41
CA LEU A 33 8.48 -10.57 1.84
C LEU A 33 9.44 -10.04 0.78
N CYS A 34 9.44 -10.65 -0.42
CA CYS A 34 10.37 -10.30 -1.50
C CYS A 34 9.83 -9.25 -2.47
N GLY A 35 8.53 -8.91 -2.44
CA GLY A 35 7.92 -7.93 -3.33
C GLY A 35 7.63 -8.43 -4.75
N LYS A 36 8.07 -9.64 -5.11
CA LYS A 36 7.80 -10.24 -6.42
C LYS A 36 6.31 -10.52 -6.62
N LEU A 37 5.80 -10.46 -7.85
CA LEU A 37 4.47 -10.98 -8.16
C LEU A 37 4.34 -12.43 -7.69
N LYS A 38 3.15 -12.93 -7.34
CA LYS A 38 2.96 -14.35 -6.92
C LYS A 38 2.78 -15.32 -8.08
N GLY A 39 2.78 -14.84 -9.32
CA GLY A 39 2.69 -15.67 -10.52
C GLY A 39 3.56 -15.11 -11.63
N SER A 40 3.90 -15.97 -12.58
CA SER A 40 4.67 -15.62 -13.75
C SER A 40 3.82 -15.88 -15.00
N PRO A 41 3.79 -14.98 -15.99
CA PRO A 41 3.18 -15.24 -17.30
C PRO A 41 3.75 -16.48 -17.99
N HIS A 42 5.00 -16.87 -17.70
CA HIS A 42 5.62 -18.07 -18.26
C HIS A 42 5.01 -19.38 -17.74
N LEU A 43 4.40 -19.36 -16.55
CA LEU A 43 3.87 -20.56 -15.90
C LEU A 43 2.34 -20.64 -15.97
N ASP A 44 1.64 -19.52 -16.16
CA ASP A 44 0.18 -19.45 -16.22
C ASP A 44 -0.27 -18.79 -17.52
N PRO A 45 -0.82 -19.57 -18.49
CA PRO A 45 -1.32 -19.04 -19.75
C PRO A 45 -2.37 -17.92 -19.57
N ARG A 46 -3.11 -17.93 -18.46
CA ARG A 46 -4.12 -16.89 -18.18
C ARG A 46 -3.46 -15.54 -17.89
N LEU A 47 -2.31 -15.54 -17.21
CA LEU A 47 -1.53 -14.32 -16.98
C LEU A 47 -0.88 -13.83 -18.28
N GLU A 48 -0.41 -14.74 -19.12
CA GLU A 48 0.11 -14.41 -20.45
C GLU A 48 -0.97 -13.76 -21.33
N ASP A 49 -2.16 -14.34 -21.38
CA ASP A 49 -3.31 -13.79 -22.10
C ASP A 49 -3.72 -12.41 -21.55
N ALA A 50 -3.66 -12.23 -20.22
CA ALA A 50 -3.95 -10.95 -19.60
C ALA A 50 -2.99 -9.85 -20.07
N VAL A 51 -1.69 -10.17 -20.17
CA VAL A 51 -0.67 -9.22 -20.63
C VAL A 51 -0.80 -8.94 -22.13
N LYS A 52 -1.12 -9.96 -22.94
CA LYS A 52 -1.21 -9.83 -24.41
C LYS A 52 -2.49 -9.11 -24.87
N TYR A 53 -3.64 -9.46 -24.30
CA TYR A 53 -4.95 -9.06 -24.83
C TYR A 53 -5.62 -7.94 -24.05
N ILE A 54 -5.34 -7.78 -22.74
CA ILE A 54 -6.00 -6.75 -21.92
C ILE A 54 -5.20 -5.45 -21.93
N ARG A 55 -5.56 -4.56 -22.86
CA ARG A 55 -4.92 -3.24 -23.00
C ARG A 55 -5.27 -2.25 -21.90
N ASP A 56 -6.48 -2.35 -21.34
CA ASP A 56 -6.94 -1.46 -20.26
C ASP A 56 -6.23 -1.81 -18.94
N PRO A 57 -5.41 -0.92 -18.36
CA PRO A 57 -4.65 -1.19 -17.14
C PRO A 57 -5.54 -1.53 -15.93
N LYS A 58 -6.71 -0.91 -15.81
CA LYS A 58 -7.61 -1.14 -14.66
C LYS A 58 -8.23 -2.54 -14.73
N LYS A 59 -8.64 -2.96 -15.94
CA LYS A 59 -9.19 -4.30 -16.16
C LYS A 59 -8.12 -5.37 -15.99
N ARG A 60 -6.90 -5.11 -16.50
CA ARG A 60 -5.76 -6.01 -16.35
C ARG A 60 -5.42 -6.23 -14.88
N LEU A 61 -5.32 -5.17 -14.08
CA LEU A 61 -5.08 -5.29 -12.63
C LEU A 61 -6.15 -6.13 -11.94
N ALA A 62 -7.43 -5.93 -12.27
CA ALA A 62 -8.52 -6.70 -11.68
C ALA A 62 -8.43 -8.19 -12.05
N PHE A 63 -8.17 -8.50 -13.31
CA PHE A 63 -8.05 -9.87 -13.81
C PHE A 63 -6.83 -10.60 -13.22
N VAL A 64 -5.67 -9.95 -13.22
CA VAL A 64 -4.44 -10.49 -12.63
C VAL A 64 -4.60 -10.70 -11.12
N HIS A 65 -5.23 -9.74 -10.42
CA HIS A 65 -5.55 -9.89 -8.99
C HIS A 65 -6.47 -11.10 -8.74
N ASP A 66 -7.48 -11.33 -9.57
CA ASP A 66 -8.40 -12.46 -9.40
C ASP A 66 -7.71 -13.81 -9.52
N ILE A 67 -6.66 -13.90 -10.36
CA ILE A 67 -5.82 -15.10 -10.48
C ILE A 67 -4.91 -15.26 -9.25
N LEU A 68 -4.27 -14.18 -8.82
CA LEU A 68 -3.19 -14.23 -7.84
C LEU A 68 -3.64 -14.21 -6.38
N LYS A 69 -4.82 -13.65 -6.06
CA LYS A 69 -5.33 -13.54 -4.68
C LYS A 69 -5.46 -14.88 -3.95
N GLY A 70 -5.63 -15.97 -4.71
CA GLY A 70 -5.75 -17.33 -4.17
C GLY A 70 -4.40 -17.99 -3.84
N LYS A 71 -3.29 -17.46 -4.33
CA LYS A 71 -1.96 -18.04 -4.10
C LYS A 71 -1.48 -17.75 -2.68
N SER A 72 -1.36 -18.82 -1.90
CA SER A 72 -0.97 -18.80 -0.48
C SER A 72 0.52 -19.02 -0.23
N VAL A 73 1.33 -19.25 -1.27
CA VAL A 73 2.78 -19.45 -1.17
C VAL A 73 3.46 -18.76 -2.36
N CYS A 74 4.63 -18.17 -2.12
CA CYS A 74 5.49 -17.63 -3.17
C CYS A 74 6.36 -18.76 -3.72
N GLU A 75 5.97 -19.33 -4.87
CA GLU A 75 6.58 -20.53 -5.46
C GLU A 75 8.07 -20.33 -5.77
N MET A 76 8.92 -21.24 -5.29
CA MET A 76 10.34 -21.26 -5.64
C MET A 76 10.53 -22.01 -6.95
N ASP A 77 11.63 -21.71 -7.63
CA ASP A 77 12.01 -22.45 -8.83
C ASP A 77 12.53 -23.84 -8.44
N ALA A 78 12.15 -24.85 -9.21
CA ALA A 78 12.76 -26.15 -9.10
C ALA A 78 14.24 -26.03 -9.49
N PRO A 79 15.16 -26.60 -8.69
CA PRO A 79 16.55 -26.69 -9.12
C PRO A 79 16.61 -27.53 -10.42
N PRO A 80 17.49 -27.17 -11.38
CA PRO A 80 17.66 -27.95 -12.59
C PRO A 80 18.12 -29.37 -12.24
N GLU A 81 17.52 -30.39 -12.86
CA GLU A 81 17.94 -31.79 -12.68
C GLU A 81 19.36 -32.00 -13.23
N GLU A 82 20.18 -32.77 -12.50
CA GLU A 82 21.57 -33.07 -12.90
C GLU A 82 21.60 -33.77 -14.27
N GLY A 83 22.14 -33.09 -15.29
CA GLY A 83 22.40 -33.67 -16.62
C GLY A 83 21.51 -33.17 -17.77
N GLN A 84 20.60 -32.23 -17.53
CA GLN A 84 19.83 -31.58 -18.62
C GLN A 84 20.62 -30.42 -19.25
N GLU A 85 20.78 -30.43 -20.58
CA GLU A 85 21.20 -29.24 -21.32
C GLU A 85 20.15 -28.15 -21.08
N VAL A 86 20.52 -27.14 -20.31
CA VAL A 86 19.61 -26.07 -19.90
C VAL A 86 19.44 -25.13 -21.10
N ASP A 87 18.33 -25.28 -21.82
CA ASP A 87 17.88 -24.22 -22.71
C ASP A 87 17.58 -22.97 -21.85
N PRO A 88 18.32 -21.85 -22.01
CA PRO A 88 18.13 -20.65 -21.19
C PRO A 88 16.72 -20.04 -21.29
N GLU A 89 15.93 -20.41 -22.30
CA GLU A 89 14.54 -19.97 -22.46
C GLU A 89 13.50 -20.90 -21.82
N ALA A 90 13.84 -22.17 -21.57
CA ALA A 90 12.89 -23.17 -21.06
C ALA A 90 12.69 -23.15 -19.53
N HIS A 91 13.61 -22.53 -18.77
CA HIS A 91 13.61 -22.54 -17.30
C HIS A 91 13.34 -21.17 -16.66
N LYS A 92 12.54 -20.29 -17.29
CA LYS A 92 12.07 -19.07 -16.61
C LYS A 92 11.01 -19.42 -15.56
N GLY A 93 11.47 -19.95 -14.43
CA GLY A 93 10.67 -20.20 -13.27
C GLY A 93 10.09 -18.91 -12.66
N HIS A 94 9.26 -19.07 -11.64
CA HIS A 94 8.66 -17.98 -10.91
C HIS A 94 9.70 -17.12 -10.16
N GLY A 95 10.79 -17.69 -9.68
CA GLY A 95 11.86 -17.09 -8.89
C GLY A 95 11.39 -16.49 -7.57
N GLY A 96 10.43 -17.14 -6.91
CA GLY A 96 9.93 -16.74 -5.60
C GLY A 96 10.79 -17.22 -4.43
N CYS A 97 10.40 -16.87 -3.21
CA CYS A 97 11.20 -17.10 -1.99
C CYS A 97 10.64 -18.16 -1.02
N GLY A 98 9.55 -18.86 -1.37
CA GLY A 98 8.93 -19.87 -0.52
C GLY A 98 8.07 -19.32 0.62
N HIS A 99 7.99 -18.00 0.81
CA HIS A 99 7.25 -17.41 1.92
C HIS A 99 5.74 -17.66 1.81
N VAL A 100 5.14 -18.14 2.90
CA VAL A 100 3.68 -18.30 3.04
C VAL A 100 3.02 -16.92 3.03
N GLN A 101 2.01 -16.76 2.20
CA GLN A 101 1.35 -15.49 1.96
C GLN A 101 0.11 -15.34 2.85
N PRO A 102 -0.04 -14.20 3.55
CA PRO A 102 -1.21 -13.95 4.38
C PRO A 102 -2.42 -13.58 3.53
N GLN A 103 -3.59 -13.71 4.13
CA GLN A 103 -4.82 -13.12 3.63
C GLN A 103 -4.92 -11.68 4.12
N ILE A 104 -5.06 -10.73 3.19
CA ILE A 104 -5.12 -9.31 3.53
C ILE A 104 -6.57 -8.90 3.79
N ARG A 105 -6.85 -8.46 5.01
CA ARG A 105 -8.17 -7.97 5.41
C ARG A 105 -8.14 -6.46 5.60
N LYS A 106 -9.20 -5.78 5.19
CA LYS A 106 -9.41 -4.35 5.42
C LYS A 106 -10.47 -4.19 6.50
N GLU A 107 -10.19 -3.38 7.51
CA GLU A 107 -11.17 -2.93 8.49
C GLU A 107 -10.98 -1.42 8.67
N GLY A 108 -11.99 -0.64 8.25
CA GLY A 108 -11.88 0.82 8.17
C GLY A 108 -10.68 1.27 7.33
N LEU A 109 -9.80 2.06 7.94
CA LEU A 109 -8.56 2.59 7.35
C LEU A 109 -7.33 1.69 7.56
N LYS A 110 -7.49 0.52 8.21
CA LYS A 110 -6.40 -0.40 8.52
C LYS A 110 -6.41 -1.63 7.62
N LEU A 111 -5.21 -2.10 7.28
CA LEU A 111 -4.99 -3.40 6.64
C LEU A 111 -4.38 -4.37 7.64
N PHE A 112 -4.78 -5.63 7.56
CA PHE A 112 -4.29 -6.71 8.42
C PHE A 112 -3.80 -7.88 7.58
N MET A 113 -2.65 -8.42 7.94
CA MET A 113 -2.15 -9.71 7.47
C MET A 113 -2.67 -10.79 8.41
N VAL A 114 -3.41 -11.75 7.85
CA VAL A 114 -3.95 -12.88 8.59
C VAL A 114 -3.30 -14.17 8.09
N TYR A 115 -2.54 -14.82 8.96
CA TYR A 115 -1.93 -16.13 8.73
C TYR A 115 -2.76 -17.25 9.40
N GLY A 116 -2.58 -18.49 8.95
CA GLY A 116 -3.13 -19.65 9.66
C GLY A 116 -4.65 -19.79 9.57
N LYS A 117 -5.23 -19.71 8.37
CA LYS A 117 -6.60 -20.20 8.17
C LYS A 117 -6.57 -21.70 7.96
N GLY A 118 -7.23 -22.46 8.84
CA GLY A 118 -7.39 -23.89 8.68
C GLY A 118 -7.93 -24.54 9.94
N LYS A 119 -8.13 -25.85 9.83
CA LYS A 119 -8.20 -26.72 11.00
C LYS A 119 -6.89 -27.49 11.09
N ASP A 120 -6.41 -27.68 12.30
CA ASP A 120 -5.29 -28.56 12.64
C ASP A 120 -5.63 -30.01 12.20
N GLU A 121 -4.66 -30.93 12.19
CA GLU A 121 -4.92 -32.36 11.93
C GLU A 121 -6.00 -32.94 12.87
N ASP A 122 -6.15 -32.35 14.07
CA ASP A 122 -7.16 -32.71 15.08
C ASP A 122 -8.53 -32.01 14.89
N GLY A 123 -8.73 -31.24 13.83
CA GLY A 123 -9.99 -30.56 13.54
C GLY A 123 -10.26 -29.29 14.37
N ASN A 124 -9.33 -28.90 15.25
CA ASN A 124 -9.38 -27.65 16.00
C ASN A 124 -9.15 -26.45 15.07
N PRO A 125 -9.78 -25.29 15.32
CA PRO A 125 -9.51 -24.08 14.56
C PRO A 125 -8.17 -23.46 15.00
N ILE A 126 -7.21 -23.38 14.07
CA ILE A 126 -5.95 -22.65 14.28
C ILE A 126 -6.31 -21.20 14.61
N GLN A 127 -5.82 -20.69 15.74
CA GLN A 127 -6.00 -19.29 16.07
C GLN A 127 -5.21 -18.44 15.07
N PRO A 128 -5.89 -17.61 14.25
CA PRO A 128 -5.22 -16.91 13.16
C PRO A 128 -4.28 -15.84 13.72
N ASP A 129 -3.00 -15.88 13.33
CA ASP A 129 -2.04 -14.82 13.65
C ASP A 129 -2.41 -13.58 12.82
N ARG A 130 -2.88 -12.56 13.52
CA ARG A 130 -3.39 -11.32 12.94
C ARG A 130 -2.43 -10.19 13.25
N LYS A 131 -1.72 -9.73 12.23
CA LYS A 131 -0.76 -8.62 12.31
C LYS A 131 -1.28 -7.41 11.55
N VAL A 132 -1.09 -6.22 12.10
CA VAL A 132 -1.41 -4.97 11.40
C VAL A 132 -0.38 -4.77 10.29
N LEU A 133 -0.83 -4.48 9.07
CA LEU A 133 0.02 -4.07 7.97
C LEU A 133 0.06 -2.54 7.95
N THR A 134 1.09 -1.96 8.56
CA THR A 134 1.28 -0.50 8.57
C THR A 134 1.59 0.01 7.16
N ALA A 135 1.28 1.28 6.89
CA ALA A 135 1.57 1.86 5.58
C ALA A 135 3.08 1.93 5.32
N THR A 136 3.89 2.07 6.37
CA THR A 136 5.37 2.02 6.27
C THR A 136 5.85 0.65 5.77
N MET A 137 5.26 -0.45 6.27
CA MET A 137 5.55 -1.80 5.79
C MET A 137 5.13 -1.96 4.32
N ALA A 138 3.90 -1.57 3.98
CA ALA A 138 3.40 -1.65 2.60
C ALA A 138 4.27 -0.84 1.62
N HIS A 139 4.72 0.36 2.02
CA HIS A 139 5.62 1.19 1.21
C HIS A 139 6.97 0.50 0.96
N THR A 140 7.50 -0.17 1.99
CA THR A 140 8.75 -0.95 1.87
C THR A 140 8.59 -2.14 0.93
N ILE A 141 7.44 -2.82 0.99
CA ILE A 141 7.13 -3.95 0.09
C ILE A 141 7.00 -3.45 -1.36
N PHE A 142 6.26 -2.36 -1.60
CA PHE A 142 6.09 -1.81 -2.94
C PHE A 142 7.38 -1.33 -3.57
N ARG A 143 8.36 -0.85 -2.78
CA ARG A 143 9.69 -0.48 -3.30
C ARG A 143 10.55 -1.66 -3.74
N LYS A 144 10.21 -2.89 -3.34
CA LYS A 144 10.92 -4.12 -3.76
C LYS A 144 10.41 -4.67 -5.09
N MET A 145 9.30 -4.14 -5.61
CA MET A 145 8.72 -4.62 -6.87
C MET A 145 9.65 -4.32 -8.06
N GLN A 146 9.78 -5.27 -8.96
CA GLN A 146 10.54 -5.11 -10.21
C GLN A 146 9.67 -4.48 -11.30
N THR A 147 10.28 -3.81 -12.27
CA THR A 147 9.59 -3.14 -13.37
C THR A 147 8.77 -4.10 -14.22
N GLU A 148 9.24 -5.33 -14.40
CA GLU A 148 8.52 -6.39 -15.12
C GLU A 148 7.21 -6.73 -14.41
N ASP A 149 7.24 -6.91 -13.08
CA ASP A 149 6.05 -7.20 -12.28
C ASP A 149 5.02 -6.06 -12.30
N LEU A 150 5.50 -4.81 -12.29
CA LEU A 150 4.66 -3.62 -12.46
C LEU A 150 3.93 -3.66 -13.80
N SER A 151 4.64 -3.96 -14.89
CA SER A 151 4.06 -4.02 -16.23
C SER A 151 3.00 -5.11 -16.37
N ILE A 152 3.21 -6.28 -15.73
CA ILE A 152 2.26 -7.40 -15.74
C ILE A 152 0.95 -7.02 -15.02
N LEU A 153 1.05 -6.36 -13.86
CA LEU A 153 -0.12 -5.84 -13.13
C LEU A 153 -0.83 -4.70 -13.84
N GLY A 154 -0.20 -4.10 -14.85
CA GLY A 154 -0.67 -2.90 -15.53
C GLY A 154 -0.43 -1.61 -14.76
N LEU A 155 0.66 -1.57 -14.00
CA LEU A 155 1.20 -0.36 -13.41
C LEU A 155 2.36 0.17 -14.27
N SER A 156 2.75 1.42 -14.01
CA SER A 156 3.85 2.09 -14.71
C SER A 156 4.87 2.55 -13.68
N GLU A 157 6.16 2.29 -13.92
CA GLU A 157 7.24 2.76 -13.05
C GLU A 157 7.36 4.29 -13.05
N THR A 158 7.13 4.94 -14.19
CA THR A 158 7.32 6.38 -14.37
C THR A 158 6.10 7.21 -14.01
N GLU A 159 4.89 6.65 -14.12
CA GLU A 159 3.64 7.41 -13.97
C GLU A 159 2.76 6.92 -12.81
N ALA A 160 2.88 5.66 -12.40
CA ALA A 160 1.93 5.05 -11.48
C ALA A 160 2.58 3.98 -10.58
N HIS A 161 3.73 4.31 -9.98
CA HIS A 161 4.42 3.37 -9.10
C HIS A 161 3.59 3.13 -7.82
N PRO A 162 3.38 1.89 -7.37
CA PRO A 162 2.48 1.57 -6.26
C PRO A 162 2.91 2.17 -4.93
N SER A 163 4.21 2.42 -4.73
CA SER A 163 4.72 3.12 -3.53
C SER A 163 4.14 4.53 -3.38
N TRP A 164 3.76 5.20 -4.48
CA TRP A 164 3.17 6.55 -4.47
C TRP A 164 1.71 6.56 -4.02
N MET A 165 1.06 5.40 -3.92
CA MET A 165 -0.27 5.28 -3.30
C MET A 165 -0.20 5.42 -1.77
N ILE A 166 1.01 5.44 -1.20
CA ILE A 166 1.28 5.62 0.22
C ILE A 166 1.98 6.97 0.40
N LEU A 167 1.41 7.80 1.27
CA LEU A 167 1.88 9.15 1.53
C LEU A 167 3.02 9.10 2.55
N THR A 168 4.21 9.51 2.13
CA THR A 168 5.33 9.87 3.02
C THR A 168 5.48 11.38 3.14
N VAL A 169 5.05 12.11 2.11
CA VAL A 169 5.04 13.57 2.04
C VAL A 169 3.64 14.00 1.60
N LEU A 170 3.01 14.88 2.37
CA LEU A 170 1.69 15.43 2.07
C LEU A 170 1.85 16.78 1.36
N PRO A 171 1.33 16.97 0.13
CA PRO A 171 1.37 18.26 -0.54
C PRO A 171 0.42 19.25 0.14
N VAL A 172 0.90 20.47 0.37
CA VAL A 172 0.11 21.56 0.97
C VAL A 172 -0.35 22.51 -0.14
N PRO A 173 -1.67 22.66 -0.35
CA PRO A 173 -2.17 23.55 -1.38
C PRO A 173 -1.89 25.02 -1.04
N PRO A 174 -1.68 25.87 -2.06
CA PRO A 174 -1.39 27.29 -1.85
C PRO A 174 -2.65 28.06 -1.38
N PRO A 175 -2.49 29.27 -0.81
CA PRO A 175 -3.60 30.10 -0.32
C PRO A 175 -4.77 30.32 -1.29
N PRO A 176 -4.58 30.43 -2.63
CA PRO A 176 -5.71 30.54 -3.56
C PRO A 176 -6.66 29.33 -3.56
N VAL A 177 -6.21 28.16 -3.10
CA VAL A 177 -7.04 26.95 -2.94
C VAL A 177 -7.68 26.86 -1.54
N ARG A 178 -7.13 27.58 -0.56
CA ARG A 178 -7.59 27.62 0.84
C ARG A 178 -7.77 29.09 1.31
N PRO A 179 -8.75 29.81 0.77
CA PRO A 179 -8.87 31.26 0.95
C PRO A 179 -9.25 31.64 2.38
N SER A 180 -8.63 32.69 2.93
CA SER A 180 -9.05 33.27 4.21
C SER A 180 -10.09 34.37 4.03
N ILE A 181 -11.01 34.47 4.97
CA ILE A 181 -12.08 35.47 5.01
C ILE A 181 -11.73 36.48 6.10
N ALA A 182 -11.62 37.76 5.74
CA ALA A 182 -11.52 38.83 6.72
C ALA A 182 -12.94 39.29 7.09
N VAL A 183 -13.25 39.30 8.39
CA VAL A 183 -14.50 39.83 8.94
C VAL A 183 -14.19 41.17 9.62
N ASP A 184 -15.05 42.16 9.39
CA ASP A 184 -15.05 43.48 10.04
C ASP A 184 -13.77 44.31 9.80
N GLY A 185 -13.54 44.72 8.55
CA GLY A 185 -12.46 45.65 8.19
C GLY A 185 -11.03 45.15 8.41
N GLY A 186 -10.85 43.87 8.73
CA GLY A 186 -9.54 43.23 8.95
C GLY A 186 -9.19 42.95 10.41
N ALA A 187 -10.09 43.20 11.36
CA ALA A 187 -9.84 42.94 12.78
C ALA A 187 -9.87 41.43 13.13
N MET A 188 -10.69 40.64 12.41
CA MET A 188 -10.73 39.18 12.57
C MET A 188 -10.51 38.48 11.24
N ARG A 189 -9.68 37.44 11.25
CA ARG A 189 -9.44 36.56 10.10
C ARG A 189 -9.97 35.16 10.41
N GLY A 190 -10.94 34.70 9.62
CA GLY A 190 -11.34 33.31 9.54
C GLY A 190 -10.50 32.61 8.48
N GLU A 191 -9.83 31.52 8.85
CA GLU A 191 -9.09 30.70 7.90
C GLU A 191 -10.02 29.66 7.26
N ASP A 192 -9.63 29.12 6.11
CA ASP A 192 -10.34 28.02 5.45
C ASP A 192 -10.32 26.72 6.27
N ASP A 193 -11.35 25.89 6.16
CA ASP A 193 -11.44 24.60 6.85
C ASP A 193 -10.26 23.66 6.50
N LEU A 194 -9.75 23.70 5.28
CA LEU A 194 -8.55 22.95 4.89
C LEU A 194 -7.34 23.41 5.70
N THR A 195 -7.23 24.70 6.00
CA THR A 195 -6.14 25.24 6.82
C THR A 195 -6.24 24.75 8.26
N TYR A 196 -7.44 24.71 8.85
CA TYR A 196 -7.64 24.13 10.18
C TYR A 196 -7.29 22.64 10.20
N LYS A 197 -7.70 21.89 9.18
CA LYS A 197 -7.40 20.46 9.10
C LYS A 197 -5.92 20.17 8.92
N LEU A 198 -5.23 20.96 8.09
CA LEU A 198 -3.77 20.90 7.95
C LEU A 198 -3.05 21.17 9.28
N ALA A 199 -3.55 22.12 10.09
CA ALA A 199 -2.99 22.38 11.41
C ALA A 199 -3.15 21.17 12.37
N GLU A 200 -4.27 20.45 12.29
CA GLU A 200 -4.44 19.19 13.04
C GLU A 200 -3.44 18.12 12.59
N ILE A 201 -3.25 17.95 11.27
CA ILE A 201 -2.26 17.00 10.71
C ILE A 201 -0.86 17.34 11.23
N ILE A 202 -0.47 18.61 11.20
CA ILE A 202 0.85 19.06 11.68
C ILE A 202 1.01 18.74 13.17
N ARG A 203 -0.01 19.01 14.00
CA ARG A 203 0.03 18.70 15.44
C ARG A 203 0.15 17.21 15.68
N ALA A 204 -0.67 16.38 15.04
CA ALA A 204 -0.62 14.93 15.18
C ALA A 204 0.73 14.37 14.74
N ASN A 205 1.29 14.89 13.64
CA ASN A 205 2.59 14.48 13.12
C ASN A 205 3.74 14.85 14.07
N ALA A 206 3.72 16.05 14.63
CA ALA A 206 4.72 16.50 15.60
C ALA A 206 4.65 15.72 16.91
N SER A 207 3.44 15.42 17.40
CA SER A 207 3.23 14.56 18.56
C SER A 207 3.75 13.14 18.33
N LEU A 208 3.42 12.53 17.20
CA LEU A 208 3.90 11.18 16.85
C LEU A 208 5.43 11.12 16.81
N ARG A 209 6.08 12.11 16.15
CA ARG A 209 7.53 12.22 16.12
C ARG A 209 8.13 12.35 17.52
N LYS A 210 7.56 13.20 18.37
CA LYS A 210 8.03 13.40 19.75
C LYS A 210 7.95 12.11 20.56
N PHE A 211 6.81 11.41 20.54
CA PHE A 211 6.64 10.17 21.29
C PHE A 211 7.55 9.05 20.79
N GLU A 212 7.85 9.02 19.49
CA GLU A 212 8.83 8.08 18.94
C GLU A 212 10.26 8.39 19.43
N GLU A 213 10.65 9.66 19.45
CA GLU A 213 11.97 10.11 19.95
C GLU A 213 12.13 9.89 21.47
N GLU A 214 11.05 10.00 22.23
CA GLU A 214 11.01 9.75 23.68
C GLU A 214 10.96 8.25 24.05
N GLY A 215 10.87 7.36 23.06
CA GLY A 215 10.81 5.91 23.30
C GLY A 215 9.50 5.45 23.93
N ALA A 216 8.38 6.10 23.59
CA ALA A 216 7.06 5.72 24.10
C ALA A 216 6.70 4.26 23.77
N PRO A 217 5.85 3.61 24.58
CA PRO A 217 5.42 2.23 24.31
C PRO A 217 4.78 2.06 22.92
N ALA A 218 5.00 0.91 22.29
CA ALA A 218 4.55 0.64 20.91
C ALA A 218 3.03 0.81 20.70
N HIS A 219 2.20 0.50 21.70
CA HIS A 219 0.75 0.69 21.62
C HIS A 219 0.37 2.19 21.54
N VAL A 220 1.08 3.06 22.26
CA VAL A 220 0.88 4.51 22.22
C VAL A 220 1.26 5.05 20.84
N ILE A 221 2.41 4.64 20.30
CA ILE A 221 2.85 5.03 18.96
C ILE A 221 1.79 4.61 17.91
N ALA A 222 1.24 3.39 18.02
CA ALA A 222 0.21 2.90 17.11
C ALA A 222 -1.11 3.67 17.20
N GLU A 223 -1.47 4.20 18.37
CA GLU A 223 -2.63 5.09 18.55
C GLU A 223 -2.41 6.43 17.83
N PHE A 224 -1.25 7.07 18.02
CA PHE A 224 -0.91 8.31 17.31
C PHE A 224 -0.74 8.13 15.81
N GLU A 225 -0.21 6.98 15.35
CA GLU A 225 -0.17 6.62 13.92
C GLU A 225 -1.60 6.49 13.36
N THR A 226 -2.52 5.88 14.11
CA THR A 226 -3.94 5.78 13.72
C THR A 226 -4.59 7.16 13.66
N LEU A 227 -4.28 8.05 14.60
CA LEU A 227 -4.79 9.42 14.62
C LEU A 227 -4.30 10.21 13.41
N LEU A 228 -3.00 10.14 13.08
CA LEU A 228 -2.42 10.78 11.90
C LEU A 228 -3.07 10.26 10.61
N GLN A 229 -3.28 8.94 10.51
CA GLN A 229 -3.99 8.31 9.39
C GLN A 229 -5.42 8.84 9.25
N TRP A 230 -6.13 9.03 10.36
CA TRP A 230 -7.49 9.55 10.34
C TRP A 230 -7.56 11.02 9.90
N HIS A 231 -6.71 11.90 10.45
CA HIS A 231 -6.70 13.31 10.04
C HIS A 231 -6.33 13.46 8.55
N THR A 232 -5.37 12.68 8.07
CA THR A 232 -4.96 12.70 6.66
C THR A 232 -6.06 12.17 5.74
N ALA A 233 -6.76 11.12 6.16
CA ALA A 233 -7.85 10.55 5.36
C ALA A 233 -9.05 11.52 5.28
N THR A 234 -9.49 12.05 6.41
CA THR A 234 -10.60 13.02 6.48
C THR A 234 -10.28 14.35 5.79
N TYR A 235 -9.01 14.74 5.72
CA TYR A 235 -8.58 15.87 4.91
C TYR A 235 -8.85 15.68 3.40
N MET A 236 -8.75 14.46 2.90
CA MET A 236 -8.95 14.15 1.48
C MET A 236 -10.40 13.78 1.13
N ASP A 237 -11.06 13.07 2.04
CA ASP A 237 -12.42 12.57 1.88
C ASP A 237 -13.09 12.54 3.26
N ASN A 238 -14.12 13.34 3.46
CA ASN A 238 -14.84 13.39 4.75
C ASN A 238 -15.91 12.31 4.87
N ASP A 239 -16.29 11.62 3.78
CA ASP A 239 -17.38 10.65 3.73
C ASP A 239 -16.90 9.22 4.03
N ILE A 240 -15.92 9.06 4.93
CA ILE A 240 -15.33 7.75 5.29
C ILE A 240 -16.24 6.94 6.25
N ALA A 241 -17.51 7.33 6.41
CA ALA A 241 -18.50 6.69 7.29
C ALA A 241 -19.27 5.56 6.59
#